data_AF-A0A3B8K1I6-F1
#
_entry.id   AF-A0A3B8K1I6-F1
#
_cell.length_a   1.000
_cell.length_b   1.000
_cell.length_c   1.000
_cell.angle_alpha   90.00
_cell.angle_beta   90.00
_cell.angle_gamma   90.00
#
_symmetry.space_group_name_H-M   'P 1'
#
loop_
_entity.id
_entity.type
_entity.pdbx_description
1 polymer ?
#
loop_
_entity_poly.entity_id
_entity_poly.type
_entity_poly.pdbx_seq_one_letter_code
_entity_poly.pdbx_strand_id
1 'polypeptide(L)'
;MWEQILAGITNLNVTWRDVIDIAIVTYILYRLILLIRGTRAEQLVKGLIILLLAWIASGLLGLRTINWLLQGVMTVGLIAIPIHI
;
A
#
# COMPACT_ATOMS: atom_id res chain seq x y z
N MET A 1 13.23 37.40 -1.50
CA MET A 1 12.50 36.15 -1.20
C MET A 1 13.08 34.99 -2.00
N TRP A 2 13.22 35.11 -3.33
CA TRP A 2 13.86 34.08 -4.17
C TRP A 2 15.32 33.76 -3.83
N GLU A 3 16.10 34.78 -3.44
CA GLU A 3 17.49 34.60 -2.96
C GLU A 3 17.61 33.72 -1.71
N GLN A 4 16.62 33.74 -0.81
CA GLN A 4 16.64 32.94 0.42
C GLN A 4 16.38 31.45 0.12
N ILE A 5 15.58 31.17 -0.91
CA ILE A 5 15.29 29.81 -1.36
C ILE A 5 16.51 29.23 -2.08
N LEU A 6 17.18 30.03 -2.92
CA LEU A 6 18.40 29.64 -3.60
C LEU A 6 19.53 29.36 -2.61
N ALA A 7 19.71 30.23 -1.61
CA ALA A 7 20.69 30.02 -0.54
C ALA A 7 20.41 28.79 0.34
N GLY A 8 19.13 28.45 0.56
CA GLY A 8 18.74 27.24 1.29
C GLY A 8 19.09 25.95 0.55
N ILE A 9 18.97 25.96 -0.78
CA ILE A 9 19.29 24.80 -1.63
C ILE A 9 20.81 24.63 -1.80
N THR A 10 21.57 25.72 -1.92
CA THR A 10 23.04 25.65 -2.10
C THR A 10 23.80 25.22 -0.84
N ASN A 11 23.18 25.33 0.35
CA ASN A 11 23.76 24.89 1.63
C ASN A 11 23.45 23.42 1.98
N LEU A 12 22.83 22.66 1.05
CA LEU A 12 22.59 21.23 1.24
C LEU A 12 23.90 20.45 1.09
N ASN A 13 24.71 20.46 2.15
CA ASN A 13 25.91 19.63 2.24
C ASN A 13 25.54 18.19 2.61
N VAL A 14 25.03 17.45 1.62
CA VAL A 14 24.75 16.02 1.76
C VAL A 14 26.06 15.30 2.06
N THR A 15 26.16 14.80 3.28
CA THR A 15 27.35 14.13 3.80
C THR A 15 27.22 12.62 3.58
N TRP A 16 28.34 11.90 3.50
CA TRP A 16 28.34 10.43 3.44
C TRP A 16 27.56 9.77 4.59
N ARG A 17 27.45 10.46 5.73
CA ARG A 17 26.62 10.06 6.88
C ARG A 17 25.13 10.01 6.56
N ASP A 18 24.62 10.96 5.76
CA ASP A 18 23.21 11.00 5.38
C ASP A 18 22.87 9.84 4.44
N VAL A 19 23.80 9.48 3.56
CA VAL A 19 23.65 8.31 2.67
C VAL A 19 23.60 7.02 3.49
N ILE A 20 24.46 6.88 4.49
CA ILE A 20 24.47 5.71 5.39
C ILE A 20 23.18 5.66 6.21
N ASP A 21 22.72 6.80 6.74
CA ASP A 21 21.49 6.87 7.52
C ASP A 21 20.27 6.44 6.68
N ILE A 22 20.12 7.01 5.48
CA ILE A 22 19.04 6.63 4.55
C ILE A 22 19.14 5.16 4.17
N ALA A 23 20.34 4.62 3.93
CA ALA A 23 20.54 3.22 3.60
C ALA A 23 20.12 2.31 4.78
N ILE A 24 20.47 2.66 6.01
CA ILE A 24 20.10 1.92 7.23
C ILE A 24 18.58 1.96 7.42
N VAL A 25 17.96 3.14 7.36
CA VAL A 25 16.50 3.30 7.51
C VAL A 25 15.76 2.51 6.42
N THR A 26 16.21 2.59 5.18
CA THR A 26 15.62 1.86 4.06
C THR A 26 15.75 0.36 4.25
N TYR A 27 16.91 -0.13 4.71
CA TYR A 27 17.12 -1.55 4.99
C TYR A 27 16.21 -2.06 6.12
N ILE A 28 16.06 -1.29 7.19
CA ILE A 28 15.17 -1.63 8.32
C ILE A 28 13.70 -1.66 7.86
N LEU A 29 13.25 -0.64 7.13
CA LEU A 29 11.88 -0.60 6.58
C LEU A 29 11.63 -1.76 5.60
N TYR A 30 12.59 -2.03 4.72
CA TYR A 30 12.50 -3.17 3.81
C TYR A 30 12.36 -4.48 4.58
N ARG A 31 13.14 -4.67 5.66
CA ARG A 31 13.06 -5.88 6.47
C ARG A 31 11.75 -5.98 7.25
N LEU A 32 11.22 -4.87 7.75
CA LEU A 32 9.89 -4.78 8.38
C LEU A 32 8.78 -5.20 7.42
N ILE A 33 8.82 -4.69 6.19
CA ILE A 33 7.88 -5.10 5.14
C ILE A 33 8.07 -6.59 4.83
N LEU A 34 9.32 -7.06 4.77
CA LEU A 34 9.63 -8.47 4.52
C LEU A 34 9.13 -9.41 5.64
N LEU A 35 9.07 -8.95 6.90
CA LEU A 35 8.50 -9.72 8.01
C LEU A 35 6.98 -9.91 7.85
N ILE A 36 6.30 -8.93 7.27
CA ILE A 36 4.87 -9.03 6.96
C ILE A 36 4.65 -9.87 5.69
N ARG A 37 5.60 -9.82 4.74
CA ARG A 37 5.60 -10.62 3.51
C ARG A 37 5.81 -12.10 3.82
N GLY A 38 4.85 -12.93 3.40
CA GLY A 38 4.84 -14.36 3.71
C GLY A 38 3.86 -14.78 4.80
N THR A 39 3.17 -13.82 5.43
CA THR A 39 1.97 -14.14 6.21
C THR A 39 0.79 -14.36 5.26
N ARG A 40 -0.12 -15.28 5.61
CA ARG A 40 -1.39 -15.46 4.86
C ARG A 40 -2.18 -14.15 4.72
N ALA A 41 -1.95 -13.19 5.62
CA ALA A 41 -2.53 -11.86 5.58
C ALA A 41 -2.11 -11.04 4.34
N GLU A 42 -0.89 -11.18 3.80
CA GLU A 42 -0.48 -10.47 2.57
C GLU A 42 -1.32 -10.90 1.37
N GLN A 43 -1.60 -12.21 1.25
CA GLN A 43 -2.43 -12.75 0.19
C GLN A 43 -3.88 -12.27 0.31
N LEU A 44 -4.41 -12.22 1.53
CA LEU A 44 -5.74 -11.69 1.81
C LEU A 44 -5.84 -10.19 1.46
N VAL A 45 -4.85 -9.39 1.85
CA VAL A 45 -4.81 -7.94 1.55
C VAL A 45 -4.75 -7.70 0.05
N LYS A 46 -3.88 -8.40 -0.69
CA LYS A 46 -3.81 -8.28 -2.16
C LYS A 46 -5.11 -8.70 -2.84
N GLY A 47 -5.71 -9.82 -2.38
CA GLY A 47 -7.00 -10.29 -2.88
C GLY A 47 -8.12 -9.28 -2.64
N LEU A 48 -8.17 -8.69 -1.44
CA LEU A 48 -9.15 -7.68 -1.08
C LEU A 48 -9.00 -6.39 -1.90
N ILE A 49 -7.76 -5.92 -2.13
CA ILE A 49 -7.49 -4.75 -2.97
C ILE A 49 -7.97 -4.98 -4.41
N ILE A 50 -7.68 -6.15 -4.98
CA ILE A 50 -8.12 -6.49 -6.34
C ILE A 50 -9.66 -6.53 -6.42
N LEU A 51 -10.32 -7.16 -5.43
CA LEU A 51 -11.78 -7.19 -5.32
C LEU A 51 -12.38 -5.78 -5.22
N LEU A 52 -11.77 -4.90 -4.40
CA LEU A 52 -12.22 -3.52 -4.22
C LEU A 52 -12.14 -2.74 -5.54
N LEU A 53 -11.02 -2.86 -6.25
CA LEU A 53 -10.82 -2.22 -7.55
C LEU A 53 -11.81 -2.75 -8.59
N ALA A 54 -12.05 -4.06 -8.63
CA ALA A 54 -13.03 -4.66 -9.52
C ALA A 54 -14.46 -4.17 -9.21
N TRP A 55 -14.80 -3.97 -7.93
CA TRP A 55 -16.11 -3.49 -7.53
C TRP A 55 -16.33 -2.05 -7.99
N ILE A 56 -15.36 -1.17 -7.73
CA ILE A 56 -15.39 0.23 -8.20
C ILE A 56 -15.49 0.27 -9.73
N ALA A 57 -14.66 -0.51 -10.43
CA ALA A 57 -14.69 -0.59 -11.89
C ALA A 57 -16.05 -1.07 -12.42
N SER A 58 -16.65 -2.09 -11.79
CA SER A 58 -17.97 -2.59 -12.17
C SER A 58 -19.08 -1.55 -11.97
N GLY A 59 -18.97 -0.72 -10.92
CA GLY A 59 -19.90 0.38 -10.66
C GLY A 59 -19.78 1.49 -11.69
N LEU A 60 -18.55 1.86 -12.06
CA LEU A 60 -18.27 2.88 -13.09
C LEU A 60 -18.73 2.43 -14.48
N LEU A 61 -18.58 1.15 -14.81
CA LEU A 61 -19.01 0.55 -16.08
C LEU A 61 -20.52 0.20 -16.10
N GLY A 62 -21.25 0.40 -15.00
CA GLY A 62 -22.68 0.09 -14.91
C GLY A 62 -23.01 -1.41 -14.94
N LEU A 63 -22.03 -2.28 -14.68
CA LEU A 63 -22.17 -3.74 -14.74
C LEU A 63 -22.89 -4.28 -13.51
N ARG A 64 -24.23 -4.19 -13.49
CA ARG A 64 -25.08 -4.56 -12.34
C ARG A 64 -24.85 -5.99 -11.84
N THR A 65 -24.73 -6.97 -12.73
CA THR A 65 -24.54 -8.38 -12.32
C THR A 65 -23.18 -8.60 -11.66
N ILE A 66 -22.12 -7.98 -12.21
CA ILE A 66 -20.77 -8.07 -11.63
C ILE A 66 -20.73 -7.33 -10.30
N ASN A 67 -21.36 -6.15 -10.20
CA ASN A 67 -21.41 -5.39 -8.97
C ASN A 67 -22.12 -6.16 -7.85
N TRP A 68 -23.26 -6.80 -8.15
CA TRP A 68 -23.99 -7.65 -7.22
C TRP A 68 -23.18 -8.86 -6.76
N LEU A 69 -22.49 -9.53 -7.69
CA LEU A 69 -21.63 -10.67 -7.39
C LEU A 69 -20.46 -10.27 -6.50
N LEU A 70 -19.79 -9.15 -6.81
CA LEU A 70 -18.68 -8.63 -6.01
C LEU A 70 -19.12 -8.19 -4.62
N GLN A 71 -20.31 -7.59 -4.47
CA GLN A 71 -20.89 -7.31 -3.15
C GLN A 71 -21.07 -8.58 -2.32
N GLY A 72 -21.63 -9.64 -2.92
CA GLY A 72 -21.79 -10.93 -2.24
C GLY A 72 -20.46 -11.54 -1.79
N VAL A 73 -19.44 -11.52 -2.67
CA VAL A 73 -18.09 -12.00 -2.34
C VAL A 73 -17.44 -11.16 -1.24
N MET A 74 -17.62 -9.84 -1.23
CA MET A 74 -17.12 -8.97 -0.16
C MET A 74 -17.80 -9.26 1.17
N THR A 75 -19.14 -9.43 1.21
CA THR A 75 -19.87 -9.76 2.44
C THR A 75 -19.44 -11.11 3.01
N VAL A 76 -19.36 -12.14 2.17
CA VAL A 76 -18.92 -13.47 2.61
C VAL A 76 -17.46 -13.44 3.00
N GLY A 77 -16.58 -12.79 2.24
CA GLY A 77 -15.15 -12.68 2.57
C GLY A 77 -14.90 -11.97 3.90
N LEU A 78 -15.55 -10.83 4.14
CA LEU A 78 -15.39 -10.08 5.40
C LEU A 78 -15.88 -10.85 6.63
N ILE A 79 -16.91 -11.69 6.48
CA ILE A 79 -17.49 -12.48 7.58
C ILE A 79 -16.79 -13.83 7.74
N ALA A 80 -16.38 -14.49 6.64
CA ALA A 80 -15.80 -15.83 6.65
C ALA A 80 -14.32 -15.85 7.03
N ILE A 81 -13.57 -14.79 6.73
CA ILE A 81 -12.13 -14.70 7.07
C ILE A 81 -11.91 -14.71 8.60
N PRO A 82 -12.61 -13.89 9.42
CA PRO A 82 -12.43 -13.89 10.88
C PRO A 82 -12.93 -15.15 11.58
N ILE A 83 -13.87 -15.89 10.96
CA ILE A 83 -14.48 -17.08 11.56
C ILE A 83 -13.55 -18.30 11.55
N HIS A 84 -12.55 -18.32 10.66
CA HIS A 84 -11.65 -19.46 10.45
C HIS A 84 -10.16 -19.14 10.70
N ILE A 85 -9.85 -17.94 11.20
CA ILE A 85 -8.51 -17.53 11.68
C ILE A 85 -8.46 -17.63 13.19
#